data_AF-A0A7S1EBI5-F1
#
_entry.id   AF-A0A7S1EBI5-F1
#
_cell.length_a   1.000
_cell.length_b   1.000
_cell.length_c   1.000
_cell.angle_alpha   90.00
_cell.angle_beta   90.00
_cell.angle_gamma   90.00
#
_symmetry.space_group_name_H-M   'P 1'
#
loop_
_entity.id
_entity.type
_entity.pdbx_description
1 polymer ?
#
loop_
_entity_poly.entity_id
_entity_poly.type
_entity_poly.pdbx_seq_one_letter_code
_entity_poly.pdbx_strand_id
1 'polypeptide(L)'
;AYLDPEQNAAHREEYAYYPTEWRSPYIDRRRKVGWDLYGLLGIAKTDKARMQQQHGRNFIFFDAPVGLFFTIDRVMQQGSWLDYGMFLQNLMIAARARGLHTCPQAAFTQ
;
A
#
# COMPACT_ATOMS: atom_id res chain seq x y z
N ALA A 1 -10.17 -13.25 -1.63
CA ALA A 1 -9.03 -13.04 -2.54
C ALA A 1 -7.68 -13.11 -1.82
N TYR A 2 -7.17 -12.08 -1.12
CA TYR A 2 -5.76 -12.11 -0.65
C TYR A 2 -5.33 -13.33 0.18
N LEU A 3 -6.17 -13.79 1.12
CA LEU A 3 -5.88 -14.98 1.95
C LEU A 3 -6.19 -16.32 1.24
N ASP A 4 -6.74 -16.27 0.03
CA ASP A 4 -7.06 -17.42 -0.81
C ASP A 4 -6.09 -17.44 -2.01
N PRO A 5 -5.08 -18.33 -2.00
CA PRO A 5 -4.07 -18.38 -3.04
C PRO A 5 -4.63 -18.59 -4.46
N GLU A 6 -5.71 -19.34 -4.63
CA GLU A 6 -6.29 -19.63 -5.95
C GLU A 6 -6.95 -18.38 -6.53
N GLN A 7 -7.74 -17.67 -5.71
CA GLN A 7 -8.32 -16.39 -6.14
C GLN A 7 -7.25 -15.33 -6.37
N ASN A 8 -6.23 -15.28 -5.52
CA ASN A 8 -5.18 -14.28 -5.64
C ASN A 8 -4.37 -14.45 -6.94
N ALA A 9 -4.15 -15.70 -7.38
CA ALA A 9 -3.45 -15.99 -8.62
C ALA A 9 -4.19 -15.51 -9.89
N ALA A 10 -5.48 -15.22 -9.80
CA ALA A 10 -6.26 -14.66 -10.90
C ALA A 10 -6.05 -13.14 -11.09
N HIS A 11 -5.38 -12.47 -10.15
CA HIS A 11 -5.10 -11.04 -10.19
C HIS A 11 -3.63 -10.78 -10.58
N ARG A 12 -3.41 -9.74 -11.39
CA ARG A 12 -2.06 -9.31 -11.81
C ARG A 12 -1.97 -7.80 -11.77
N GLU A 13 -0.81 -7.31 -11.34
CA GLU A 13 -0.46 -5.90 -11.40
C GLU A 13 -0.50 -5.42 -12.86
N GLU A 14 -1.19 -4.31 -13.15
CA GLU A 14 -1.26 -3.75 -14.52
C GLU A 14 0.02 -2.98 -14.91
N TYR A 15 0.83 -2.58 -13.93
CA TYR A 15 2.04 -1.77 -14.09
C TYR A 15 2.99 -2.04 -12.93
N ALA A 16 4.30 -1.87 -13.10
CA ALA A 16 5.24 -2.03 -11.99
C ALA A 16 5.19 -0.79 -11.06
N TYR A 17 4.50 -0.88 -9.92
CA TYR A 17 4.50 0.20 -8.92
C TYR A 17 5.87 0.36 -8.24
N TYR A 18 6.54 -0.77 -8.01
CA TYR A 18 7.87 -0.82 -7.42
C TYR A 18 8.95 -1.19 -8.45
N PRO A 19 10.24 -0.89 -8.16
CA PRO A 19 11.34 -1.39 -8.98
C PRO A 19 11.30 -2.91 -9.14
N THR A 20 11.52 -3.38 -10.37
CA THR A 20 11.68 -4.80 -10.70
C THR A 20 12.98 -5.36 -10.14
N GLU A 21 14.01 -4.52 -10.03
CA GLU A 21 15.27 -4.83 -9.36
C GLU A 21 15.50 -3.89 -8.17
N TRP A 22 15.70 -4.50 -6.99
CA TRP A 22 15.91 -3.76 -5.75
C TRP A 22 17.40 -3.55 -5.48
N ARG A 23 17.81 -2.29 -5.39
CA ARG A 23 19.17 -1.88 -5.03
C ARG A 23 19.18 -0.94 -3.83
N SER A 24 20.29 -0.89 -3.11
CA SER A 24 20.50 0.12 -2.07
C SER A 24 20.54 1.53 -2.69
N PRO A 25 19.96 2.56 -2.03
CA PRO A 25 19.44 2.55 -0.66
C PRO A 25 17.96 2.11 -0.54
N TYR A 26 17.27 1.83 -1.64
CA TYR A 26 15.82 1.61 -1.66
C TYR A 26 15.39 0.32 -0.95
N ILE A 27 16.13 -0.77 -1.16
CA ILE A 27 15.86 -2.04 -0.47
C ILE A 27 16.03 -1.91 1.05
N ASP A 28 17.02 -1.14 1.50
CA ASP A 28 17.30 -0.95 2.91
C ASP A 28 16.22 -0.09 3.57
N ARG A 29 15.76 0.97 2.89
CA ARG A 29 14.60 1.77 3.32
C ARG A 29 13.33 0.92 3.46
N ARG A 30 13.02 0.09 2.45
CA ARG A 30 11.87 -0.82 2.48
C ARG A 30 11.95 -1.79 3.64
N ARG A 31 13.11 -2.42 3.84
CA ARG A 31 13.36 -3.35 4.95
C ARG A 31 13.19 -2.65 6.30
N LYS A 32 13.83 -1.49 6.50
CA LYS A 32 13.74 -0.73 7.75
C LYS A 32 12.29 -0.43 8.13
N VAL A 33 11.51 0.16 7.23
CA VAL A 33 10.10 0.50 7.53
C VAL A 33 9.27 -0.76 7.84
N GLY A 34 9.48 -1.84 7.10
CA GLY A 34 8.81 -3.11 7.37
C GLY A 34 9.16 -3.69 8.74
N TRP A 35 10.45 -3.69 9.12
CA TRP A 35 10.89 -4.20 10.42
C TRP A 35 10.46 -3.31 11.58
N ASP A 36 10.49 -1.99 11.42
CA ASP A 36 9.99 -1.06 12.44
C ASP A 36 8.49 -1.29 12.69
N LEU A 37 7.69 -1.45 11.63
CA LEU A 37 6.26 -1.78 11.74
C LEU A 37 6.03 -3.11 12.48
N TYR A 38 6.74 -4.17 12.09
CA TYR A 38 6.60 -5.47 12.74
C TYR A 38 7.07 -5.43 14.20
N GLY A 39 8.14 -4.70 14.50
CA GLY A 39 8.61 -4.45 15.86
C GLY A 39 7.55 -3.80 16.73
N LEU A 40 6.89 -2.74 16.23
CA LEU A 40 5.80 -2.05 16.93
C LEU A 40 4.59 -2.97 17.23
N LEU A 41 4.35 -3.96 16.37
CA LEU A 41 3.25 -4.93 16.51
C LEU A 41 3.65 -6.20 17.28
N GLY A 42 4.90 -6.29 17.72
CA GLY A 42 5.44 -7.49 18.37
C GLY A 42 5.41 -8.73 17.46
N ILE A 43 5.58 -8.54 16.14
CA ILE A 43 5.64 -9.62 15.16
C ILE A 43 7.11 -9.98 14.92
N ALA A 44 7.49 -11.20 15.28
CA ALA A 44 8.84 -11.71 15.01
C ALA A 44 9.04 -11.97 13.52
N LYS A 45 10.28 -11.82 13.03
CA LYS A 45 10.64 -12.08 11.63
C LYS A 45 10.34 -13.52 11.15
N THR A 46 10.25 -14.46 12.08
CA THR A 46 9.92 -15.87 11.80
C THR A 46 8.42 -16.14 11.81
N ASP A 47 7.59 -15.20 12.27
CA ASP A 47 6.15 -15.37 12.41
C ASP A 47 5.42 -15.03 11.10
N LYS A 48 5.56 -15.93 10.12
CA LYS A 48 4.97 -15.78 8.79
C LYS A 48 3.44 -15.64 8.85
N ALA A 49 2.79 -16.32 9.79
CA ALA A 49 1.34 -16.28 9.94
C ALA A 49 0.86 -14.89 10.35
N ARG A 50 1.44 -14.29 11.40
CA ARG A 50 1.08 -12.92 11.82
C ARG A 50 1.53 -11.88 10.80
N MET A 51 2.65 -12.08 10.11
CA MET A 51 3.06 -11.21 9.01
C MET A 51 2.02 -11.19 7.87
N GLN A 52 1.49 -12.37 7.49
CA GLN A 52 0.46 -12.49 6.47
C GLN A 52 -0.87 -11.87 6.92
N GLN A 53 -1.28 -12.12 8.16
CA GLN A 53 -2.49 -11.51 8.75
C GLN A 53 -2.37 -9.97 8.78
N GLN A 54 -1.23 -9.45 9.21
CA GLN A 54 -0.98 -8.00 9.24
C GLN A 54 -1.01 -7.39 7.84
N HIS A 55 -0.47 -8.09 6.82
CA HIS A 55 -0.58 -7.63 5.44
C HIS A 55 -2.04 -7.66 4.96
N GLY A 56 -2.80 -8.70 5.32
CA GLY A 56 -4.22 -8.84 5.00
C GLY A 56 -5.08 -7.68 5.50
N ARG A 57 -4.67 -6.99 6.57
CA ARG A 57 -5.37 -5.80 7.09
C ARG A 57 -5.47 -4.66 6.08
N ASN A 58 -4.60 -4.62 5.07
CA ASN A 58 -4.73 -3.64 3.98
C ASN A 58 -6.09 -3.72 3.31
N PHE A 59 -6.61 -4.93 3.09
CA PHE A 59 -7.84 -5.19 2.33
C PHE A 59 -9.13 -4.98 3.14
N ILE A 60 -8.99 -4.60 4.41
CA ILE A 60 -10.07 -4.09 5.27
C ILE A 60 -9.78 -2.64 5.71
N PHE A 61 -8.92 -1.93 4.97
CA PHE A 61 -8.53 -0.54 5.22
C PHE A 61 -8.01 -0.28 6.64
N PHE A 62 -7.37 -1.27 7.26
CA PHE A 62 -6.95 -1.21 8.67
C PHE A 62 -8.08 -0.78 9.62
N ASP A 63 -9.29 -1.25 9.36
CA ASP A 63 -10.51 -0.96 10.14
C ASP A 63 -10.98 0.50 10.06
N ALA A 64 -10.49 1.27 9.08
CA ALA A 64 -11.00 2.60 8.80
C ALA A 64 -12.48 2.52 8.35
N PRO A 65 -13.35 3.43 8.80
CA PRO A 65 -14.76 3.44 8.43
C PRO A 65 -14.99 3.91 6.98
N VAL A 66 -13.96 4.42 6.31
CA VAL A 66 -14.01 4.93 4.94
C VAL A 66 -12.80 4.40 4.17
N GLY A 67 -13.07 3.66 3.10
CA GLY A 67 -12.09 3.32 2.07
C GLY A 67 -12.28 4.19 0.84
N LEU A 68 -11.20 4.68 0.26
CA LEU A 68 -11.24 5.51 -0.96
C LEU A 68 -10.47 4.80 -2.08
N PHE A 69 -11.13 4.58 -3.20
CA PHE A 69 -10.50 4.17 -4.44
C PHE A 69 -10.34 5.37 -5.35
N PHE A 70 -9.17 5.47 -5.96
CA PHE A 70 -8.83 6.53 -6.89
C PHE A 70 -8.47 5.87 -8.22
N THR A 71 -8.94 6.46 -9.31
CA THR A 71 -8.72 5.97 -10.67
C THR A 71 -8.40 7.13 -11.58
N ILE A 72 -7.68 6.85 -12.66
CA ILE A 72 -7.44 7.78 -13.76
C ILE A 72 -7.85 7.10 -15.06
N ASP A 73 -8.24 7.90 -16.06
CA ASP A 73 -8.61 7.36 -17.38
C ASP A 73 -7.41 6.68 -18.05
N ARG A 74 -7.65 5.56 -18.74
CA ARG A 74 -6.60 4.76 -19.42
C ARG A 74 -5.89 5.51 -20.53
N VAL A 75 -6.48 6.57 -21.08
CA VAL A 75 -5.81 7.41 -22.09
C VAL A 75 -4.75 8.32 -21.48
N MET A 76 -4.81 8.55 -20.16
CA MET A 76 -3.84 9.36 -19.43
C MET A 76 -2.45 8.71 -19.45
N GLN A 77 -1.41 9.55 -19.49
CA GLN A 77 -0.02 9.11 -19.60
C GLN A 77 0.74 9.41 -18.30
N GLN A 78 2.05 9.16 -18.29
CA GLN A 78 2.92 9.31 -17.11
C GLN A 78 2.80 10.67 -16.40
N GLY A 79 2.57 11.76 -17.14
CA GLY A 79 2.36 13.09 -16.53
C GLY A 79 1.21 13.13 -15.52
N SER A 80 0.10 12.44 -15.82
CA SER A 80 -1.07 12.41 -14.94
C SER A 80 -0.84 11.65 -13.63
N TRP A 81 0.23 10.84 -13.52
CA TRP A 81 0.62 10.21 -12.26
C TRP A 81 1.17 11.24 -11.26
N LEU A 82 1.81 12.31 -11.78
CA LEU A 82 2.24 13.43 -10.96
C LEU A 82 1.02 14.19 -10.41
N ASP A 83 0.08 14.54 -11.28
CA ASP A 83 -1.16 15.22 -10.90
C ASP A 83 -1.95 14.39 -9.88
N TYR A 84 -2.02 13.08 -10.12
CA TYR A 84 -2.65 12.12 -9.23
C TYR A 84 -1.98 12.09 -7.85
N GLY A 85 -0.64 12.03 -7.80
CA GLY A 85 0.11 12.12 -6.56
C GLY A 85 -0.12 13.42 -5.79
N MET A 86 -0.15 14.56 -6.50
CA MET A 86 -0.46 15.87 -5.91
C MET A 86 -1.86 15.89 -5.30
N PHE A 87 -2.86 15.35 -6.01
CA PHE A 87 -4.23 15.24 -5.53
C PHE A 87 -4.33 14.38 -4.26
N LEU A 88 -3.75 13.17 -4.27
CA LEU A 88 -3.76 12.27 -3.11
C LEU A 88 -3.11 12.91 -1.89
N GLN A 89 -1.95 13.55 -2.06
CA GLN A 89 -1.25 14.20 -0.97
C GLN A 89 -2.05 15.38 -0.40
N ASN A 90 -2.68 16.19 -1.25
CA ASN A 90 -3.54 17.29 -0.81
C ASN A 90 -4.73 16.78 0.00
N LEU A 91 -5.35 15.67 -0.41
CA LEU A 91 -6.42 15.02 0.36
C LEU A 91 -5.93 14.58 1.75
N MET A 92 -4.76 13.94 1.83
CA MET A 92 -4.17 13.52 3.10
C MET A 92 -3.88 14.71 4.03
N ILE A 93 -3.33 15.81 3.49
CA ILE A 93 -3.09 17.04 4.25
C ILE A 93 -4.41 17.67 4.72
N ALA A 94 -5.40 17.76 3.84
CA ALA A 94 -6.73 18.30 4.17
C ALA A 94 -7.47 17.48 5.22
N ALA A 95 -7.26 16.15 5.25
CA ALA A 95 -7.76 15.27 6.29
C ALA A 95 -7.13 15.59 7.66
N ARG A 96 -5.80 15.83 7.71
CA ARG A 96 -5.13 16.26 8.95
C ARG A 96 -5.69 17.55 9.52
N ALA A 97 -6.01 18.53 8.67
CA ALA A 97 -6.65 19.78 9.08
C ALA A 97 -8.04 19.60 9.73
N ARG A 98 -8.65 18.43 9.55
CA ARG A 98 -9.96 18.05 10.13
C ARG A 98 -9.84 17.01 11.25
N GLY A 99 -8.62 16.77 11.76
CA GLY A 99 -8.37 15.76 12.80
C GLY A 99 -8.45 14.31 12.30
N LEU A 100 -8.52 14.09 10.99
CA LEU A 100 -8.61 12.76 10.38
C LEU A 100 -7.22 12.24 9.99
N HIS A 101 -7.09 10.92 9.90
CA HIS A 101 -5.85 10.24 9.50
C HIS A 101 -6.08 9.44 8.22
N THR A 102 -5.01 9.21 7.47
CA THR A 102 -5.03 8.53 6.18
C THR A 102 -3.81 7.63 6.03
N CYS A 103 -3.97 6.51 5.33
CA CYS A 103 -2.88 5.62 4.93
C CYS A 103 -3.00 5.41 3.40
N PRO A 104 -2.06 5.90 2.57
CA PRO A 104 -2.09 5.62 1.14
C PRO A 104 -1.69 4.17 0.89
N GLN A 105 -2.48 3.45 0.08
CA GLN A 105 -2.34 2.00 -0.10
C GLN A 105 -2.26 1.62 -1.58
N ALA A 106 -1.11 1.08 -1.99
CA ALA A 106 -0.95 0.40 -3.29
C ALA A 106 -1.27 -1.11 -3.19
N ALA A 107 -1.75 -1.60 -2.04
CA ALA A 107 -2.05 -3.02 -1.85
C ALA A 107 -3.19 -3.53 -2.76
N PHE A 108 -4.10 -2.64 -3.19
CA PHE A 108 -5.22 -2.96 -4.06
C PHE A 108 -4.86 -3.01 -5.55
N THR A 109 -3.63 -2.66 -5.91
CA THR A 109 -3.15 -2.70 -7.30
C THR A 109 -2.30 -3.95 -7.57
N GLN A 110 -2.01 -4.75 -6.54
CA GLN A 110 -1.12 -5.92 -6.55
C GLN A 110 -1.91 -7.23 -6.68
#